data_AF-H2ERW7-F1
#
_entry.id   AF-H2ERW7-F1
#
_cell.length_a   1.000
_cell.length_b   1.000
_cell.length_c   1.000
_cell.angle_alpha   90.00
_cell.angle_beta   90.00
_cell.angle_gamma   90.00
#
_symmetry.space_group_name_H-M   'P 1'
#
loop_
_entity.id
_entity.type
_entity.pdbx_description
1 polymer ?
#
loop_
_entity_poly.entity_id
_entity_poly.type
_entity_poly.pdbx_seq_one_letter_code
_entity_poly.pdbx_strand_id
1 'polypeptide(L)'
;MKRWLLALSMAMTLQANAETMAVNIDTLQMPVRTIFPANITHVEQAVTWLIEPIGYRILTDYPAPESAKLLLDRPIPMAAKMHRTMPLVDAIQLLIGEENTIILDNEHQLITFSRGN
;
A
#
# COMPACT_ATOMS: atom_id res chain seq x y z
N MET A 1 6.67 42.07 -54.02
CA MET A 1 5.53 41.12 -53.97
C MET A 1 6.07 39.74 -53.60
N LYS A 2 5.51 39.13 -52.53
CA LYS A 2 5.39 37.69 -52.18
C LYS A 2 6.55 36.73 -52.56
N ARG A 3 7.41 36.29 -51.63
CA ARG A 3 7.24 35.28 -50.53
C ARG A 3 7.00 33.83 -51.01
N TRP A 4 8.03 33.02 -51.31
CA TRP A 4 7.96 31.54 -51.27
C TRP A 4 9.37 30.97 -50.93
N LEU A 5 9.65 30.63 -49.65
CA LEU A 5 9.73 29.25 -49.08
C LEU A 5 11.05 28.54 -49.49
N LEU A 6 12.15 28.47 -48.73
CA LEU A 6 12.35 28.16 -47.29
C LEU A 6 11.58 26.91 -46.85
N ALA A 7 12.04 25.77 -47.33
CA ALA A 7 11.58 24.45 -46.87
C ALA A 7 12.73 23.43 -46.97
N LEU A 8 13.67 23.48 -46.03
CA LEU A 8 14.55 22.33 -45.73
C LEU A 8 15.15 22.43 -44.31
N SER A 9 14.30 22.66 -43.31
CA SER A 9 14.67 22.40 -41.91
C SER A 9 14.21 20.99 -41.56
N MET A 10 15.08 20.03 -41.88
CA MET A 10 14.93 18.62 -41.57
C MET A 10 14.71 18.45 -40.06
N ALA A 11 13.53 17.95 -39.71
CA ALA A 11 13.05 17.80 -38.35
C ALA A 11 13.95 16.83 -37.57
N MET A 12 14.77 17.35 -36.67
CA MET A 12 15.26 16.60 -35.54
C MET A 12 14.11 16.52 -34.53
N THR A 13 13.27 15.50 -34.66
CA THR A 13 12.34 15.13 -33.60
C THR A 13 13.18 14.55 -32.46
N LEU A 14 13.53 15.40 -31.49
CA LEU A 14 13.90 14.96 -30.16
C LEU A 14 12.71 14.18 -29.59
N GLN A 15 12.78 12.85 -29.61
CA GLN A 15 11.93 12.02 -28.78
C GLN A 15 12.33 12.29 -27.34
N ALA A 16 11.65 13.25 -26.70
CA ALA A 16 11.64 13.35 -25.27
C ALA A 16 10.93 12.10 -24.74
N ASN A 17 11.70 11.09 -24.35
CA ASN A 17 11.20 10.10 -23.40
C ASN A 17 10.87 10.89 -22.12
N ALA A 18 9.60 11.21 -21.94
CA ALA A 18 9.08 11.52 -20.63
C ALA A 18 9.19 10.22 -19.83
N GLU A 19 10.37 9.98 -19.26
CA GLU A 19 10.46 9.13 -18.08
C GLU A 19 9.51 9.78 -17.08
N THR A 20 8.31 9.21 -16.96
CA THR A 20 7.41 9.54 -15.87
C THR A 20 8.25 9.50 -14.61
N MET A 21 8.45 10.65 -13.97
CA MET A 21 9.11 10.72 -12.67
C MET A 21 8.17 9.97 -11.72
N ALA A 22 8.34 8.64 -11.67
CA ALA A 22 7.59 7.78 -10.79
C ALA A 22 8.00 8.23 -9.40
N VAL A 23 7.16 9.06 -8.79
CA VAL A 23 7.33 9.43 -7.40
C VAL A 23 7.21 8.10 -6.66
N ASN A 24 8.33 7.62 -6.13
CA ASN A 24 8.36 6.50 -5.21
C ASN A 24 7.75 7.00 -3.90
N ILE A 25 6.42 7.04 -3.85
CA ILE A 25 5.66 7.36 -2.66
C ILE A 25 5.73 6.11 -1.80
N ASP A 26 6.25 6.25 -0.58
CA ASP A 26 6.09 5.20 0.43
C ASP A 26 4.60 5.03 0.72
N THR A 27 3.99 4.07 0.04
CA THR A 27 2.53 3.82 0.08
C THR A 27 2.01 3.56 1.49
N LEU A 28 2.88 3.13 2.41
CA LEU A 28 2.53 2.83 3.78
C LEU A 28 2.48 4.07 4.68
N GLN A 29 3.05 5.19 4.24
CA GLN A 29 2.94 6.48 4.92
C GLN A 29 1.69 7.25 4.50
N MET A 30 0.90 6.72 3.55
CA MET A 30 -0.30 7.39 3.10
C MET A 30 -1.34 7.48 4.22
N PRO A 31 -2.00 8.64 4.40
CA PRO A 31 -3.02 8.79 5.41
C PRO A 31 -4.28 8.01 5.04
N VAL A 32 -4.74 7.16 5.96
CA VAL A 32 -5.96 6.37 5.82
C VAL A 32 -6.93 6.65 6.97
N ARG A 33 -8.23 6.50 6.68
CA ARG A 33 -9.28 6.59 7.69
C ARG A 33 -9.60 5.21 8.24
N THR A 34 -9.55 5.04 9.55
CA THR A 34 -9.94 3.79 10.24
C THR A 34 -11.46 3.70 10.41
N ILE A 35 -12.18 3.72 9.28
CA ILE A 35 -13.64 3.57 9.22
C ILE A 35 -13.92 2.31 8.40
N PHE A 36 -14.15 1.21 9.09
CA PHE A 36 -14.42 -0.08 8.46
C PHE A 36 -15.94 -0.25 8.26
N PRO A 37 -16.37 -0.80 7.10
CA PRO A 37 -17.74 -1.29 6.92
C PRO A 37 -18.18 -2.25 8.03
N ALA A 38 -19.47 -2.27 8.35
CA ALA A 38 -20.02 -3.04 9.47
C ALA A 38 -19.83 -4.57 9.35
N ASN A 39 -19.59 -5.08 8.14
CA ASN A 39 -19.31 -6.49 7.86
C ASN A 39 -17.84 -6.88 8.07
N ILE A 40 -16.93 -5.91 8.25
CA ILE A 40 -15.52 -6.16 8.57
C ILE A 40 -15.40 -6.31 10.09
N THR A 41 -15.07 -7.54 10.53
CA THR A 41 -15.09 -7.92 11.94
C THR A 41 -13.75 -8.45 12.45
N HIS A 42 -12.90 -8.93 11.54
CA HIS A 42 -11.60 -9.53 11.85
C HIS A 42 -10.45 -8.70 11.29
N VAL A 43 -9.26 -8.88 11.88
CA VAL A 43 -8.04 -8.18 11.52
C VAL A 43 -7.66 -8.44 10.06
N GLU A 44 -7.75 -9.68 9.58
CA GLU A 44 -7.50 -10.03 8.17
C GLU A 44 -8.31 -9.17 7.20
N GLN A 45 -9.61 -9.03 7.46
CA GLN A 45 -10.52 -8.28 6.62
C GLN A 45 -10.20 -6.79 6.67
N ALA A 46 -9.88 -6.25 7.85
CA ALA A 46 -9.53 -4.86 8.04
C ALA A 46 -8.20 -4.52 7.35
N VAL A 47 -7.19 -5.37 7.48
CA VAL A 47 -5.91 -5.23 6.78
C VAL A 47 -6.13 -5.28 5.27
N THR A 48 -6.86 -6.29 4.78
CA THR A 48 -7.17 -6.44 3.34
C THR A 48 -7.85 -5.19 2.79
N TRP A 49 -8.86 -4.67 3.48
CA TRP A 49 -9.56 -3.45 3.11
C TRP A 49 -8.64 -2.22 2.98
N LEU A 50 -7.63 -2.11 3.83
CA LEU A 50 -6.70 -1.00 3.81
C LEU A 50 -5.65 -1.12 2.69
N ILE A 51 -5.21 -2.33 2.38
CA ILE A 51 -4.08 -2.57 1.47
C ILE A 51 -4.51 -2.89 0.02
N GLU A 52 -5.73 -3.39 -0.18
CA GLU A 52 -6.25 -3.74 -1.50
C GLU A 52 -6.22 -2.55 -2.49
N PRO A 53 -6.60 -1.31 -2.09
CA PRO A 53 -6.53 -0.16 -2.99
C PRO A 53 -5.12 0.20 -3.49
N ILE A 54 -4.08 -0.25 -2.77
CA ILE A 54 -2.67 0.01 -3.11
C ILE A 54 -1.98 -1.20 -3.73
N GLY A 55 -2.74 -2.27 -4.03
CA GLY A 55 -2.27 -3.45 -4.74
C GLY A 55 -1.54 -4.49 -3.89
N TYR A 56 -1.46 -4.29 -2.58
CA TYR A 56 -0.82 -5.26 -1.67
C TYR A 56 -1.76 -6.41 -1.34
N ARG A 57 -1.18 -7.58 -1.07
CA ARG A 57 -1.90 -8.79 -0.65
C ARG A 57 -1.26 -9.42 0.57
N ILE A 58 -2.08 -10.04 1.41
CA ILE A 58 -1.62 -10.75 2.59
C ILE A 58 -1.01 -12.10 2.18
N LEU A 59 0.16 -12.41 2.71
CA LEU A 59 0.78 -13.73 2.63
C LEU A 59 0.68 -14.43 4.00
N THR A 60 0.02 -15.58 4.05
CA THR A 60 -0.14 -16.37 5.29
C THR A 60 0.45 -17.78 5.21
N ASP A 61 0.73 -18.27 4.01
CA ASP A 61 1.41 -19.54 3.77
C ASP A 61 2.91 -19.36 3.59
N TYR A 62 3.67 -20.46 3.64
CA TYR A 62 5.13 -20.44 3.46
C TYR A 62 5.52 -19.56 2.26
N PRO A 63 6.45 -18.59 2.41
CA PRO A 63 7.41 -18.42 3.52
C PRO A 63 6.94 -17.54 4.70
N ALA A 64 5.65 -17.23 4.86
CA ALA A 64 5.18 -16.40 5.98
C ALA A 64 5.41 -17.04 7.37
N PRO A 65 5.60 -16.23 8.43
CA PRO A 65 5.66 -16.73 9.80
C PRO A 65 4.38 -17.48 10.19
N GLU A 66 4.50 -18.57 10.95
CA GLU A 66 3.34 -19.35 11.42
C GLU A 66 2.34 -18.50 12.23
N SER A 67 2.86 -17.48 12.93
CA SER A 67 2.04 -16.55 13.71
C SER A 67 1.14 -15.64 12.86
N ALA A 68 1.38 -15.48 11.56
CA ALA A 68 0.61 -14.59 10.70
C ALA A 68 -0.89 -14.91 10.73
N LYS A 69 -1.26 -16.19 10.54
CA LYS A 69 -2.66 -16.65 10.59
C LYS A 69 -3.31 -16.35 11.94
N LEU A 70 -2.57 -16.58 13.03
CA LEU A 70 -3.07 -16.35 14.39
C LEU A 70 -3.25 -14.87 14.74
N LEU A 71 -2.49 -13.96 14.11
CA LEU A 71 -2.65 -12.52 14.28
C LEU A 71 -3.86 -12.01 13.49
N LEU A 72 -4.06 -12.54 12.29
CA LEU A 72 -5.08 -12.11 11.35
C LEU A 72 -6.49 -12.62 11.69
N ASP A 73 -6.60 -13.80 12.29
CA ASP A 73 -7.86 -14.41 12.74
C ASP A 73 -8.44 -13.76 14.02
N ARG A 74 -7.86 -12.66 14.50
CA ARG A 74 -8.35 -11.94 15.68
C ARG A 74 -9.51 -11.00 15.31
N PRO A 75 -10.44 -10.72 16.24
CA PRO A 75 -11.40 -9.64 16.07
C PRO A 75 -10.69 -8.29 16.03
N ILE A 76 -11.28 -7.29 15.36
CA ILE A 76 -10.73 -5.93 15.32
C ILE A 76 -10.62 -5.37 16.75
N PRO A 77 -9.43 -4.93 17.20
CA PRO A 77 -9.24 -4.40 18.54
C PRO A 77 -10.03 -3.10 18.73
N MET A 78 -10.51 -2.85 19.96
CA MET A 78 -11.29 -1.66 20.26
C MET A 78 -10.57 -0.36 19.89
N ALA A 79 -9.24 -0.31 20.07
CA ALA A 79 -8.43 0.85 19.74
C ALA A 79 -8.46 1.20 18.23
N ALA A 80 -8.70 0.22 17.36
CA ALA A 80 -8.84 0.40 15.90
C ALA A 80 -10.26 0.78 15.47
N LYS A 81 -11.26 0.66 16.35
CA LYS A 81 -12.64 1.09 16.06
C LYS A 81 -12.86 2.59 16.24
N MET A 82 -11.91 3.30 16.85
CA MET A 82 -11.96 4.75 16.93
C MET A 82 -11.73 5.36 15.55
N HIS A 83 -12.64 6.24 15.11
CA HIS A 83 -12.53 6.92 13.83
C HIS A 83 -11.43 7.99 13.89
N ARG A 84 -10.32 7.74 13.20
CA ARG A 84 -9.21 8.68 13.07
C ARG A 84 -8.55 8.55 11.70
N THR A 85 -7.75 9.55 11.35
CA THR A 85 -6.86 9.50 10.18
C THR A 85 -5.44 9.35 10.68
N MET A 86 -4.71 8.37 10.15
CA MET A 86 -3.32 8.08 10.51
C MET A 86 -2.60 7.44 9.31
N PRO A 87 -1.26 7.35 9.32
CA PRO A 87 -0.52 6.56 8.34
C PRO A 87 -1.03 5.11 8.23
N LEU A 88 -1.02 4.55 7.03
CA LEU A 88 -1.45 3.18 6.76
C LEU A 88 -0.67 2.16 7.62
N VAL A 89 0.64 2.33 7.73
CA VAL A 89 1.48 1.48 8.60
C VAL A 89 1.01 1.49 10.05
N ASP A 90 0.68 2.67 10.59
CA ASP A 90 0.20 2.81 11.97
C ASP A 90 -1.17 2.15 12.16
N ALA A 91 -2.06 2.27 11.16
CA ALA A 91 -3.36 1.62 11.18
C ALA A 91 -3.23 0.09 11.17
N ILE A 92 -2.33 -0.45 10.36
CA ILE A 92 -2.04 -1.89 10.31
C ILE A 92 -1.39 -2.33 11.64
N GLN A 93 -0.43 -1.57 12.16
CA GLN A 93 0.26 -1.87 13.42
C GLN A 93 -0.73 -1.97 14.57
N LEU A 94 -1.69 -1.05 14.64
CA LEU A 94 -2.74 -1.05 15.63
C LEU A 94 -3.67 -2.27 15.52
N LEU A 95 -3.95 -2.73 14.29
CA LEU A 95 -4.79 -3.91 14.06
C LEU A 95 -4.10 -5.19 14.51
N ILE A 96 -2.80 -5.33 14.23
CA ILE A 96 -2.05 -6.54 14.59
C ILE A 96 -1.57 -6.54 16.05
N GLY A 97 -1.46 -5.37 16.69
CA GLY A 97 -0.91 -5.18 18.04
C GLY A 97 0.50 -4.58 18.00
N GLU A 98 0.79 -3.59 18.85
CA GLU A 98 2.02 -2.79 18.84
C GLU A 98 3.30 -3.60 19.06
N GLU A 99 3.19 -4.76 19.70
CA GLU A 99 4.30 -5.68 19.92
C GLU A 99 4.67 -6.50 18.68
N ASN A 100 3.76 -6.62 17.71
CA ASN A 100 3.94 -7.48 16.54
C ASN A 100 4.65 -6.74 15.39
N THR A 101 5.25 -7.49 14.46
CA THR A 101 6.04 -6.91 13.37
C THR A 101 5.32 -7.02 12.04
N ILE A 102 5.36 -5.94 11.27
CA ILE A 102 4.95 -5.89 9.87
C ILE A 102 6.15 -6.25 8.99
N ILE A 103 5.98 -7.24 8.11
CA ILE A 103 6.99 -7.66 7.14
C ILE A 103 6.45 -7.34 5.75
N LEU A 104 7.28 -6.68 4.93
CA LEU A 104 6.88 -6.14 3.64
C LEU A 104 7.77 -6.68 2.54
N ASP A 105 7.14 -7.05 1.45
CA ASP A 105 7.79 -7.34 0.17
C ASP A 105 7.21 -6.37 -0.86
N ASN A 106 7.94 -5.27 -1.08
CA ASN A 106 7.53 -4.24 -2.01
C ASN A 106 7.65 -4.69 -3.48
N GLU A 107 8.52 -5.67 -3.77
CA GLU A 107 8.74 -6.19 -5.12
C GLU A 107 7.53 -7.02 -5.59
N HIS A 108 7.00 -7.86 -4.69
CA HIS A 108 5.86 -8.73 -4.98
C HIS A 108 4.52 -8.18 -4.48
N GLN A 109 4.51 -7.00 -3.87
CA GLN A 109 3.35 -6.37 -3.24
C GLN A 109 2.71 -7.29 -2.18
N LEU A 110 3.53 -7.89 -1.33
CA LEU A 110 3.08 -8.78 -0.26
C LEU A 110 3.31 -8.15 1.10
N ILE A 111 2.41 -8.43 2.03
CA ILE A 111 2.53 -8.10 3.44
C ILE A 111 2.27 -9.35 4.29
N THR A 112 3.05 -9.52 5.34
CA THR A 112 2.84 -10.56 6.34
C THR A 112 3.21 -10.06 7.73
N PHE A 113 2.98 -10.88 8.75
CA PHE A 113 3.08 -10.48 10.14
C PHE A 113 3.80 -11.53 10.97
N SER A 114 4.63 -11.10 11.90
CA SER A 114 5.21 -11.96 12.92
C SER A 114 4.83 -11.50 14.32
N ARG A 115 4.69 -12.45 15.23
CA ARG A 115 4.52 -12.15 16.64
C ARG A 115 5.75 -11.42 17.19
N GLY A 116 5.53 -10.44 18.05
CA GLY A 116 6.57 -9.85 18.90
C GLY A 116 7.16 -10.86 19.88
N ASN A 117 8.40 -10.63 20.28
CA ASN A 117 9.01 -11.38 21.38
C ASN A 117 8.62 -10.81 22.74
#